data_AF-A0A5D0P0J3-F1
#
_entry.id   AF-A0A5D0P0J3-F1
#
_cell.length_a   1.000
_cell.length_b   1.000
_cell.length_c   1.000
_cell.angle_alpha   90.00
_cell.angle_beta   90.00
_cell.angle_gamma   90.00
#
_symmetry.space_group_name_H-M   'P 1'
#
loop_
_entity.id
_entity.type
_entity.pdbx_description
1 polymer ?
#
loop_
_entity_poly.entity_id
_entity_poly.type
_entity_poly.pdbx_seq_one_letter_code
_entity_poly.pdbx_strand_id
1 'polypeptide(L)'
;MIPITGGIVRYRGKIGHQAARAAIVTADTRTLDPRGVEAGHVPALDSDGHVHLWVFTPGDSGGWAEYNVPPGDGHGQWSPQPTARPAG
;
A
#
# COMPACT_ATOMS: atom_id res chain seq x y z
N MET A 1 -11.39 -6.38 -5.05
CA MET A 1 -10.20 -6.44 -5.92
C MET A 1 -9.11 -7.13 -5.12
N ILE A 2 -8.39 -8.09 -5.70
CA ILE A 2 -7.24 -8.73 -5.05
C ILE A 2 -6.04 -7.77 -5.22
N PRO A 3 -5.31 -7.41 -4.15
CA PRO A 3 -4.12 -6.58 -4.28
C PRO A 3 -3.06 -7.28 -5.14
N ILE A 4 -2.35 -6.51 -5.98
CA ILE A 4 -1.28 -7.03 -6.82
C ILE A 4 -0.03 -6.16 -6.69
N THR A 5 1.13 -6.80 -6.52
CA THR A 5 2.43 -6.12 -6.60
C THR A 5 2.56 -5.33 -7.90
N GLY A 6 3.04 -4.08 -7.79
CA GLY A 6 3.08 -3.08 -8.87
C GLY A 6 1.79 -2.29 -9.06
N GLY A 7 0.68 -2.66 -8.40
CA GLY A 7 -0.58 -1.94 -8.47
C GLY A 7 -0.51 -0.57 -7.80
N ILE A 8 -1.12 0.44 -8.44
CA ILE A 8 -1.27 1.79 -7.87
C ILE A 8 -2.58 1.85 -7.06
N VAL A 9 -2.47 2.25 -5.80
CA VAL A 9 -3.57 2.35 -4.85
C VAL A 9 -3.62 3.72 -4.19
N ARG A 10 -4.75 4.03 -3.56
CA ARG A 10 -4.85 5.15 -2.63
C ARG A 10 -4.51 4.66 -1.24
N TYR A 11 -3.65 5.40 -0.54
CA TYR A 11 -3.36 5.19 0.88
C TYR A 11 -3.82 6.40 1.69
N ARG A 12 -4.49 6.16 2.81
CA ARG A 12 -4.79 7.21 3.81
C ARG A 12 -3.80 7.12 4.95
N GLY A 13 -3.05 8.19 5.21
CA GLY A 13 -2.06 8.22 6.30
C GLY A 13 -2.65 8.05 7.70
N LYS A 14 -1.86 7.42 8.58
CA LYS A 14 -2.21 7.13 9.99
C LYS A 14 -2.29 8.38 10.87
N ILE A 15 -1.31 9.30 10.78
CA ILE A 15 -1.18 10.47 11.68
C ILE A 15 -0.57 11.66 10.90
N GLY A 16 -1.01 12.90 11.16
CA GLY A 16 -0.44 14.15 10.61
C GLY A 16 -0.70 14.42 9.12
N HIS A 17 -0.98 13.37 8.35
CA HIS A 17 -1.15 13.39 6.91
C HIS A 17 -2.39 12.60 6.49
N GLN A 18 -3.56 12.98 7.03
CA GLN A 18 -4.87 12.38 6.74
C GLN A 18 -5.28 12.44 5.25
N ALA A 19 -4.50 13.13 4.42
CA ALA A 19 -4.69 13.21 2.99
C ALA A 19 -4.53 11.83 2.32
N ALA A 20 -5.38 11.59 1.34
CA ALA A 20 -5.21 10.48 0.41
C ALA A 20 -3.95 10.70 -0.41
N ARG A 21 -3.13 9.66 -0.53
CA ARG A 21 -1.86 9.66 -1.26
C ARG A 21 -1.84 8.52 -2.25
N ALA A 22 -1.11 8.70 -3.34
CA ALA A 22 -0.78 7.59 -4.21
C ALA A 22 0.24 6.68 -3.52
N ALA A 23 0.08 5.37 -3.69
CA ALA A 23 1.04 4.38 -3.24
C ALA A 23 1.13 3.25 -4.27
N ILE A 24 2.28 2.56 -4.31
CA ILE A 24 2.47 1.34 -5.10
C ILE A 24 2.54 0.16 -4.15
N VAL A 25 1.85 -0.93 -4.47
CA VAL A 25 1.99 -2.22 -3.79
C VAL A 25 3.38 -2.78 -4.09
N THR A 26 4.23 -2.89 -3.06
CA THR A 26 5.58 -3.44 -3.18
C THR A 26 5.64 -4.92 -2.85
N ALA A 27 4.69 -5.43 -2.05
CA ALA A 27 4.51 -6.86 -1.81
C ALA A 27 3.05 -7.21 -1.48
N ASP A 28 2.62 -8.36 -1.98
CA ASP A 28 1.40 -9.08 -1.58
C ASP A 28 1.76 -10.52 -1.13
N THR A 29 0.78 -11.31 -0.69
CA THR A 29 1.03 -12.67 -0.16
C THR A 29 1.68 -13.63 -1.15
N ARG A 30 1.66 -13.32 -2.45
CA ARG A 30 2.28 -14.14 -3.51
C ARG A 30 3.72 -13.74 -3.79
N THR A 31 4.13 -12.54 -3.41
CA THR A 31 5.45 -11.98 -3.75
C THR A 31 6.32 -11.65 -2.55
N LEU A 32 5.76 -11.63 -1.33
CA LEU A 32 6.54 -11.43 -0.12
C LEU A 32 7.52 -12.60 0.07
N ASP A 33 8.83 -12.31 0.15
CA ASP A 33 9.84 -13.34 0.37
C ASP A 33 9.76 -13.83 1.83
N PRO A 34 9.40 -15.09 2.09
CA PRO A 34 9.29 -15.63 3.45
C PRO A 34 10.63 -15.57 4.19
N ARG A 35 11.77 -15.68 3.49
CA ARG A 35 13.10 -15.60 4.12
C ARG A 35 13.38 -14.21 4.69
N GLY A 36 12.85 -13.17 4.05
CA GLY A 36 12.96 -11.80 4.54
C GLY A 36 12.15 -11.57 5.81
N VAL A 37 11.00 -12.25 5.93
CA VAL A 37 10.16 -12.25 7.14
C VAL A 37 10.82 -13.01 8.27
N GLU A 38 11.31 -14.23 8.00
CA GLU A 38 12.01 -15.08 8.97
C GLU A 38 13.27 -14.41 9.53
N ALA A 39 14.00 -13.66 8.69
CA ALA A 39 15.17 -12.88 9.10
C ALA A 39 14.81 -11.55 9.81
N GLY A 40 13.53 -11.19 9.91
CA GLY A 40 13.07 -9.95 10.53
C GLY A 40 13.35 -8.67 9.74
N HIS A 41 13.69 -8.78 8.45
CA HIS A 41 13.96 -7.61 7.60
C HIS A 41 12.68 -6.88 7.19
N VAL A 42 11.58 -7.61 7.03
CA VAL A 42 10.26 -7.07 6.68
C VAL A 42 9.18 -7.74 7.53
N PRO A 43 8.10 -7.03 7.92
CA PRO A 43 6.99 -7.64 8.65
C PRO A 43 6.22 -8.66 7.81
N ALA A 44 5.60 -9.65 8.46
CA ALA A 44 4.61 -10.51 7.82
C ALA A 44 3.34 -9.71 7.41
N LEU A 45 2.53 -10.32 6.54
CA LEU A 45 1.17 -9.83 6.25
C LEU A 45 0.17 -10.60 7.12
N ASP A 46 -0.76 -9.88 7.76
CA ASP A 46 -1.74 -10.51 8.65
C ASP A 46 -2.88 -11.19 7.88
N SER A 47 -3.11 -10.82 6.60
CA SER A 47 -4.11 -11.47 5.75
C SER A 47 -3.83 -11.28 4.26
N ASP A 48 -4.55 -12.02 3.41
CA ASP A 48 -4.46 -11.93 1.93
C ASP A 48 -4.83 -10.56 1.36
N GLY A 49 -5.55 -9.74 2.13
CA GLY A 49 -5.88 -8.37 1.74
C GLY A 49 -4.80 -7.34 2.11
N HIS A 50 -3.84 -7.72 2.95
CA HIS A 50 -2.81 -6.81 3.43
C HIS A 50 -1.66 -6.73 2.43
N VAL A 51 -1.00 -5.57 2.40
CA VAL A 51 0.11 -5.31 1.48
C VAL A 51 1.24 -4.54 2.14
N HIS A 52 2.41 -4.55 1.51
CA HIS A 52 3.42 -3.50 1.72
C HIS A 52 3.29 -2.44 0.64
N LEU A 53 3.51 -1.19 1.02
CA LEU A 53 3.36 -0.03 0.14
C LEU A 53 4.63 0.80 0.12
N TRP A 54 4.90 1.41 -1.03
CA TRP A 54 5.67 2.65 -1.11
C TRP A 54 4.71 3.81 -1.30
N VAL A 55 4.66 4.73 -0.34
CA VAL A 55 3.74 5.87 -0.32
C VAL A 55 4.45 7.13 -0.76
N PHE A 56 3.88 7.85 -1.73
CA PHE A 56 4.46 9.08 -2.25
C PHE A 56 4.06 10.32 -1.44
N THR A 57 4.99 11.28 -1.31
CA THR A 57 4.68 12.62 -0.81
C THR A 57 4.54 13.62 -1.94
N PRO A 58 3.36 14.23 -2.14
CA PRO A 58 3.22 15.32 -3.09
C PRO A 58 4.18 16.47 -2.76
N GLY A 59 4.97 16.89 -3.74
CA GLY A 59 5.95 17.97 -3.60
C GLY A 59 7.36 17.55 -3.17
N ASP A 60 7.55 16.31 -2.73
CA ASP A 60 8.87 15.78 -2.40
C ASP A 60 9.39 14.85 -3.50
N SER A 61 10.70 14.68 -3.55
CA SER A 61 11.39 13.75 -4.48
C SER A 61 11.28 12.28 -4.07
N GLY A 62 10.53 11.94 -3.02
CA GLY A 62 10.54 10.63 -2.41
C GLY A 62 9.21 10.16 -1.80
N GLY A 63 9.34 9.13 -0.98
CA GLY A 63 8.24 8.47 -0.31
C GLY A 63 8.72 7.69 0.91
N TRP A 64 7.83 6.93 1.53
CA TRP A 64 8.17 6.05 2.64
C TRP A 64 7.50 4.69 2.49
N ALA A 65 8.10 3.68 3.12
CA ALA A 65 7.52 2.35 3.19
C ALA A 65 6.45 2.29 4.27
N GLU A 66 5.32 1.67 3.96
CA GLU A 66 4.31 1.23 4.93
C GLU A 66 4.18 -0.28 4.83
N TYR A 67 4.13 -0.93 6.00
CA TYR A 67 4.08 -2.38 6.09
C TYR A 67 2.73 -2.85 6.59
N ASN A 68 2.35 -4.05 6.15
CA ASN A 68 1.17 -4.78 6.60
C ASN A 68 -0.11 -3.91 6.61
N VAL A 69 -0.38 -3.24 5.49
CA VAL A 69 -1.45 -2.25 5.35
C VAL A 69 -2.76 -2.95 5.00
N PRO A 70 -3.81 -2.84 5.82
CA PRO A 70 -5.12 -3.43 5.53
C PRO A 70 -5.89 -2.67 4.43
N PRO A 71 -6.80 -3.34 3.72
CA PRO A 71 -7.70 -2.68 2.77
C PRO A 71 -8.77 -1.84 3.48
N GLY A 72 -9.22 -0.77 2.84
CA GLY A 72 -10.27 0.14 3.32
C GLY A 72 -9.97 1.61 3.02
N ASP A 73 -10.89 2.49 3.42
CA ASP A 73 -10.80 3.94 3.18
C ASP A 73 -10.44 4.77 4.43
N GLY A 74 -10.21 4.08 5.56
CA GLY A 74 -9.85 4.67 6.84
C GLY A 74 -8.37 5.02 6.96
N HIS A 75 -7.98 5.57 8.12
CA HIS A 75 -6.59 5.88 8.42
C HIS A 75 -5.73 4.63 8.51
N GLY A 76 -4.59 4.65 7.84
CA GLY A 76 -3.68 3.51 7.73
C GLY A 76 -4.18 2.40 6.82
N GLN A 77 -5.12 2.68 5.92
CA GLN A 77 -5.70 1.71 5.00
C GLN A 77 -5.45 2.08 3.54
N TRP A 78 -5.55 1.09 2.66
CA TRP A 78 -5.46 1.26 1.22
C TRP A 78 -6.77 0.94 0.51
N SER A 79 -7.09 1.68 -0.54
CA SER A 79 -8.21 1.36 -1.43
C SER A 79 -7.81 1.42 -2.90
N PRO A 80 -8.49 0.65 -3.77
CA PRO A 80 -8.25 0.71 -5.21
C PRO A 80 -8.35 2.14 -5.72
N GLN A 81 -7.48 2.51 -6.66
CA GLN A 81 -7.72 3.75 -7.41
C GLN A 81 -9.06 3.59 -8.15
N PRO A 82 -10.00 4.55 -8.06
CA PRO A 82 -11.17 4.55 -8.92
C PRO A 82 -10.67 4.57 -10.36
N THR A 83 -11.10 3.60 -11.17
CA THR A 83 -10.87 3.67 -12.60
C THR A 83 -11.45 4.99 -13.09
N ALA A 84 -10.63 5.82 -13.72
CA ALA A 84 -11.12 7.05 -14.31
C ALA A 84 -12.24 6.67 -15.27
N ARG A 85 -13.44 7.24 -15.08
CA ARG A 85 -14.53 7.10 -16.05
C ARG A 85 -13.99 7.63 -17.38
N PRO A 86 -14.09 6.89 -18.50
CA PRO A 86 -13.73 7.46 -19.79
C PRO A 86 -14.58 8.72 -19.98
N ALA A 87 -13.93 9.83 -20.33
CA ALA A 87 -14.64 11.04 -20.71
C ALA A 87 -15.51 10.67 -21.93
N GLY A 88 -16.82 10.82 -21.79
CA GLY A 88 -17.77 10.70 -22.88
C GLY A 88 -17.79 11.93 -23.77
#